data_AF-A0A8B8DP00-F1
#
_entry.id   AF-A0A8B8DP00-F1
#
_cell.length_a   1.000
_cell.length_b   1.000
_cell.length_c   1.000
_cell.angle_alpha   90.00
_cell.angle_beta   90.00
_cell.angle_gamma   90.00
#
_symmetry.space_group_name_H-M   'P 1'
#
loop_
_entity.id
_entity.type
_entity.pdbx_description
1 polymer ?
#
loop_
_entity_poly.entity_id
_entity_poly.type
_entity_poly.pdbx_seq_one_letter_code
_entity_poly.pdbx_strand_id
1 'polypeptide(L)'
;MTSSSMTVNGCRKRCQRENTKYFGVENGNQCFCGSVMRFKIRKPKKDCKRKCRGSGEACGGPWRILVYRNLFYRRCSFVPWKRFKISKATTCEWQGLTLRCGRGRVIRVVYAIYGRRNRHVCAKNKSIKTTNCRARNSKKIAVKTCMENAPVD
;
A
#
# COMPACT_ATOMS: atom_id res chain seq x y z
N MET A 1 -1.05 13.80 12.16
CA MET A 1 -1.20 15.28 12.08
C MET A 1 -1.93 15.79 13.32
N THR A 2 -1.75 17.07 13.64
CA THR A 2 -2.47 17.75 14.72
C THR A 2 -3.24 18.93 14.13
N SER A 3 -4.45 19.21 14.60
CA SER A 3 -5.28 20.33 14.10
C SER A 3 -6.11 20.96 15.23
N SER A 4 -6.20 22.29 15.21
CA SER A 4 -7.09 23.07 16.09
C SER A 4 -8.58 22.90 15.75
N SER A 5 -8.91 22.37 14.57
CA SER A 5 -10.29 22.13 14.10
C SER A 5 -10.52 20.66 13.74
N MET A 6 -9.94 19.74 14.53
CA MET A 6 -10.05 18.30 14.29
C MET A 6 -11.50 17.81 14.39
N THR A 7 -11.89 16.94 13.45
CA THR A 7 -13.13 16.14 13.49
C THR A 7 -12.80 14.69 13.14
N VAL A 8 -13.59 13.73 13.62
CA VAL A 8 -13.46 12.31 13.24
C VAL A 8 -13.60 12.18 11.72
N ASN A 9 -14.55 12.89 11.13
CA ASN A 9 -14.78 12.90 9.69
C ASN A 9 -13.60 13.48 8.89
N GLY A 10 -12.97 14.55 9.39
CA GLY A 10 -11.77 15.14 8.79
C GLY A 10 -10.60 14.16 8.82
N CYS A 11 -10.40 13.49 9.95
CA CYS A 11 -9.38 12.44 10.07
C CYS A 11 -9.65 11.27 9.11
N ARG A 12 -10.91 10.80 9.04
CA ARG A 12 -11.35 9.77 8.10
C ARG A 12 -11.01 10.13 6.66
N LYS A 13 -11.42 11.31 6.19
CA LYS A 13 -11.18 11.78 4.80
C LYS A 13 -9.69 11.83 4.48
N ARG A 14 -8.84 12.26 5.43
CA ARG A 14 -7.39 12.23 5.26
C ARG A 14 -6.88 10.79 5.09
N CYS A 15 -7.21 9.90 6.01
CA CYS A 15 -6.71 8.52 5.97
C CYS A 15 -7.25 7.71 4.80
N GLN A 16 -8.38 8.12 4.22
CA GLN A 16 -8.87 7.62 2.94
C GLN A 16 -7.97 8.01 1.78
N ARG A 17 -7.50 9.26 1.71
CA ARG A 17 -6.53 9.71 0.70
C ARG A 17 -5.19 8.98 0.83
N GLU A 18 -4.79 8.64 2.06
CA GLU A 18 -3.60 7.84 2.35
C GLU A 18 -3.80 6.33 2.18
N ASN A 19 -5.02 5.89 1.80
CA ASN A 19 -5.40 4.49 1.59
C ASN A 19 -4.94 3.52 2.71
N THR A 20 -5.14 3.92 3.97
CA THR A 20 -4.76 3.10 5.15
C THR A 20 -5.93 2.27 5.65
N LYS A 21 -5.65 1.10 6.27
CA LYS A 21 -6.69 0.18 6.79
C LYS A 21 -7.48 0.78 7.96
N TYR A 22 -6.83 1.61 8.77
CA TYR A 22 -7.38 2.18 9.99
C TYR A 22 -7.06 3.66 10.05
N PHE A 23 -7.93 4.37 10.75
CA PHE A 23 -7.65 5.72 11.21
C PHE A 23 -7.98 5.84 12.69
N GLY A 24 -7.38 6.82 13.35
CA GLY A 24 -7.68 7.07 14.76
C GLY A 24 -7.47 8.51 15.13
N VAL A 25 -8.22 8.93 16.15
CA VAL A 25 -8.14 10.26 16.73
C VAL A 25 -7.70 10.16 18.19
N GLU A 26 -6.86 11.08 18.61
CA GLU A 26 -6.32 11.13 19.97
C GLU A 26 -6.33 12.56 20.50
N ASN A 27 -6.45 12.67 21.82
CA ASN A 27 -6.31 13.91 22.57
C ASN A 27 -7.19 15.09 22.08
N GLY A 28 -8.27 14.82 21.35
CA GLY A 28 -9.16 15.84 20.79
C GLY A 28 -8.65 16.53 19.53
N ASN A 29 -7.36 16.44 19.20
CA ASN A 29 -6.72 17.24 18.13
C ASN A 29 -5.77 16.47 17.22
N GLN A 30 -5.42 15.24 17.57
CA GLN A 30 -4.50 14.43 16.79
C GLN A 30 -5.26 13.45 15.90
N CYS A 31 -4.71 13.19 14.73
CA CYS A 31 -5.19 12.21 13.77
C CYS A 31 -4.04 11.33 13.29
N PHE A 32 -4.29 10.03 13.24
CA PHE A 32 -3.35 8.99 12.84
C PHE A 32 -3.97 8.12 11.75
N CYS A 33 -3.16 7.76 10.75
CA CYS A 33 -3.52 6.83 9.69
C CYS A 33 -2.55 5.66 9.75
N GLY A 34 -3.03 4.44 9.56
CA GLY A 34 -2.14 3.28 9.62
C GLY A 34 -2.77 1.99 9.14
N SER A 35 -1.93 1.09 8.65
CA SER A 35 -2.36 -0.24 8.21
C SER A 35 -2.00 -1.35 9.20
N VAL A 36 -1.28 -1.00 10.28
CA VAL A 36 -0.84 -1.90 11.35
C VAL A 36 -1.19 -1.30 12.69
N MET A 37 -1.83 -2.09 13.56
CA MET A 37 -2.04 -1.73 14.96
C MET A 37 -0.96 -2.44 15.78
N ARG A 38 0.05 -1.68 16.24
CA ARG A 38 1.17 -2.21 17.04
C ARG A 38 0.69 -2.71 18.41
N PHE A 39 -0.25 -1.99 19.02
CA PHE A 39 -0.84 -2.33 20.31
C PHE A 39 -2.33 -2.60 20.11
N LYS A 40 -2.80 -3.78 20.54
CA LYS A 40 -4.22 -4.19 20.43
C LYS A 40 -4.93 -4.28 21.78
N ILE A 41 -4.31 -3.74 22.82
CA ILE A 41 -4.86 -3.77 24.18
C ILE A 41 -5.98 -2.73 24.24
N ARG A 42 -7.22 -3.22 24.36
CA ARG A 42 -8.39 -2.35 24.45
C ARG A 42 -8.44 -1.68 25.83
N LYS A 43 -8.60 -0.36 25.84
CA LYS A 43 -8.77 0.43 27.06
C LYS A 43 -10.25 0.77 27.30
N PRO A 44 -10.64 1.14 28.54
CA PRO A 44 -12.01 1.53 28.86
C PRO A 44 -12.51 2.65 27.94
N LYS A 45 -13.77 2.57 27.48
CA LYS A 45 -14.36 3.61 26.62
C LYS A 45 -14.37 5.00 27.24
N LYS A 46 -14.44 5.08 28.58
CA LYS A 46 -14.42 6.35 29.33
C LYS A 46 -13.14 7.15 29.09
N ASP A 47 -12.02 6.47 28.83
CA ASP A 47 -10.72 7.08 28.57
C ASP A 47 -10.65 7.75 27.18
N CYS A 48 -11.63 7.48 26.31
CA CYS A 48 -11.69 7.99 24.94
C CYS A 48 -12.80 9.04 24.70
N LYS A 49 -13.22 9.75 25.76
CA LYS A 49 -14.34 10.71 25.73
C LYS A 49 -13.94 12.18 25.53
N ARG A 50 -12.66 12.49 25.29
CA ARG A 50 -12.24 13.87 25.04
C ARG A 50 -12.90 14.37 23.76
N LYS A 51 -13.57 15.53 23.82
CA LYS A 51 -14.22 16.11 22.64
C LYS A 51 -13.19 16.52 21.59
N CYS A 52 -13.56 16.38 20.33
CA CYS A 52 -12.78 16.91 19.23
C CYS A 52 -12.69 18.44 19.33
N ARG A 53 -11.63 19.06 18.79
CA ARG A 53 -11.53 20.53 18.82
C ARG A 53 -12.42 21.23 17.80
N GLY A 54 -12.67 20.60 16.65
CA GLY A 54 -13.53 21.14 15.58
C GLY A 54 -14.96 20.60 15.59
N SER A 55 -15.35 19.81 16.61
CA SER A 55 -16.70 19.23 16.72
C SER A 55 -16.96 18.71 18.14
N GLY A 56 -18.21 18.46 18.52
CA GLY A 56 -18.56 17.96 19.85
C GLY A 56 -18.40 16.44 20.05
N GLU A 57 -18.02 15.69 19.02
CA GLU A 57 -17.91 14.23 19.07
C GLU A 57 -16.68 13.75 19.84
N ALA A 58 -16.63 12.46 20.20
CA ALA A 58 -15.50 11.88 20.91
C ALA A 58 -14.26 11.71 20.01
N CYS A 59 -13.11 12.22 20.45
CA CYS A 59 -11.81 12.17 19.77
C CYS A 59 -10.71 11.56 20.65
N GLY A 60 -11.00 10.41 21.26
CA GLY A 60 -10.02 9.70 22.08
C GLY A 60 -9.76 10.41 23.41
N GLY A 61 -8.53 10.38 23.87
CA GLY A 61 -8.08 11.00 25.11
C GLY A 61 -6.55 11.11 25.14
N PRO A 62 -5.97 11.66 26.21
CA PRO A 62 -4.51 11.72 26.36
C PRO A 62 -3.94 10.29 26.34
N TRP A 63 -3.06 9.98 25.38
CA TRP A 63 -2.50 8.63 25.20
C TRP A 63 -3.55 7.53 25.00
N ARG A 64 -4.71 7.91 24.45
CA ARG A 64 -5.87 7.02 24.27
C ARG A 64 -6.46 7.27 22.89
N ILE A 65 -6.05 6.45 21.95
CA ILE A 65 -6.51 6.55 20.57
C ILE A 65 -7.87 5.86 20.39
N LEU A 66 -8.84 6.60 19.85
CA LEU A 66 -10.10 6.05 19.39
C LEU A 66 -9.92 5.60 17.93
N VAL A 67 -9.95 4.29 17.70
CA VAL A 67 -9.60 3.66 16.42
C VAL A 67 -10.85 3.25 15.65
N TYR A 68 -10.82 3.51 14.34
CA TYR A 68 -11.88 3.17 13.40
C TYR A 68 -11.32 2.35 12.22
N ARG A 69 -12.16 1.46 11.69
CA ARG A 69 -11.89 0.82 10.40
C ARG A 69 -12.16 1.80 9.27
N ASN A 70 -11.25 1.88 8.30
CA ASN A 70 -11.49 2.63 7.08
C ASN A 70 -12.27 1.74 6.10
N LEU A 71 -13.58 1.95 5.99
CA LEU A 71 -14.43 1.17 5.07
C LEU A 71 -14.12 1.42 3.58
N PHE A 72 -13.41 2.51 3.28
CA PHE A 72 -12.98 2.86 1.93
C PHE A 72 -11.52 2.48 1.67
N TYR A 73 -10.90 1.72 2.58
CA TYR A 73 -9.60 1.12 2.34
C TYR A 73 -9.71 0.20 1.12
N ARG A 74 -9.09 0.61 0.01
CA ARG A 74 -9.03 -0.19 -1.20
C ARG A 74 -7.81 -1.08 -1.07
N ARG A 75 -8.03 -2.35 -0.75
CA ARG A 75 -6.99 -3.36 -1.00
C ARG A 75 -6.64 -3.29 -2.48
N CYS A 76 -5.35 -3.37 -2.83
CA CYS A 76 -4.89 -3.58 -4.21
C CYS A 76 -5.55 -4.79 -4.91
N SER A 77 -6.29 -5.61 -4.17
CA SER A 77 -7.07 -6.75 -4.65
C SER A 77 -8.48 -6.41 -5.15
N PHE A 78 -9.07 -5.26 -4.78
CA PHE A 78 -10.48 -4.95 -5.07
C PHE A 78 -10.63 -3.93 -6.21
N VAL A 79 -9.95 -4.21 -7.32
CA VAL A 79 -10.29 -3.61 -8.60
C VAL A 79 -10.84 -4.72 -9.49
N PRO A 80 -12.05 -4.59 -10.05
CA PRO A 80 -12.58 -5.59 -10.97
C PRO A 80 -11.57 -5.84 -12.10
N TRP A 81 -11.16 -7.10 -12.27
CA TRP A 81 -10.13 -7.50 -13.23
C TRP A 81 -10.46 -7.09 -14.67
N LYS A 82 -11.75 -6.83 -14.97
CA LYS A 82 -12.23 -6.39 -16.27
C LYS A 82 -11.75 -5.00 -16.70
N ARG A 83 -11.18 -4.17 -15.82
CA ARG A 83 -10.72 -2.80 -16.14
C ARG A 83 -9.20 -2.60 -16.10
N PHE A 84 -8.41 -3.64 -15.92
CA PHE A 84 -6.96 -3.53 -15.83
C PHE A 84 -6.27 -4.04 -17.10
N LYS A 85 -5.60 -3.13 -17.82
CA LYS A 85 -4.66 -3.50 -18.88
C LYS A 85 -3.39 -4.05 -18.22
N ILE A 86 -3.09 -5.33 -18.44
CA ILE A 86 -1.85 -5.94 -17.95
C ILE A 86 -0.71 -5.47 -18.86
N SER A 87 0.16 -4.62 -18.32
CA SER A 87 1.39 -4.25 -18.99
C SER A 87 2.42 -5.37 -18.87
N LYS A 88 2.97 -5.82 -20.00
CA LYS A 88 4.10 -6.76 -20.05
C LYS A 88 5.38 -5.96 -20.29
N ALA A 89 6.45 -6.33 -19.60
CA ALA A 89 7.76 -5.76 -19.82
C ALA A 89 8.80 -6.87 -19.70
N THR A 90 9.86 -6.77 -20.50
CA THR A 90 10.96 -7.73 -20.56
C THR A 90 12.26 -6.97 -20.54
N THR A 91 13.23 -7.44 -19.75
CA THR A 91 14.59 -6.92 -19.73
C THR A 91 15.56 -8.09 -19.89
N CYS A 92 16.73 -7.82 -20.46
CA CYS A 92 17.77 -8.81 -20.58
C CYS A 92 18.69 -8.78 -19.37
N GLU A 93 19.52 -9.81 -19.22
CA GLU A 93 20.53 -9.87 -18.16
C GLU A 93 21.40 -8.61 -18.17
N TRP A 94 21.72 -8.10 -16.97
CA TRP A 94 22.49 -6.86 -16.74
C TRP A 94 21.81 -5.55 -17.16
N GLN A 95 20.58 -5.60 -17.68
CA GLN A 95 19.79 -4.42 -18.00
C GLN A 95 18.77 -4.12 -16.91
N GLY A 96 18.75 -2.87 -16.45
CA GLY A 96 17.72 -2.36 -15.56
C GLY A 96 16.41 -2.05 -16.29
N LEU A 97 15.28 -2.29 -15.64
CA LEU A 97 13.96 -1.89 -16.12
C LEU A 97 13.25 -1.12 -15.01
N THR A 98 12.84 0.11 -15.33
CA THR A 98 12.05 0.95 -14.43
C THR A 98 10.59 0.87 -14.81
N LEU A 99 9.76 0.32 -13.92
CA LEU A 99 8.32 0.34 -14.06
C LEU A 99 7.75 1.57 -13.36
N ARG A 100 6.93 2.35 -14.07
CA ARG A 100 6.24 3.51 -13.51
C ARG A 100 4.73 3.32 -13.63
N CYS A 101 4.00 3.82 -12.65
CA CYS A 101 2.54 3.91 -12.69
C CYS A 101 2.11 5.38 -12.62
N GLY A 102 0.97 5.71 -13.21
CA GLY A 102 0.42 7.07 -13.16
C GLY A 102 0.13 7.51 -11.71
N ARG A 103 0.00 8.84 -11.52
CA ARG A 103 -0.15 9.48 -10.20
C ARG A 103 -1.21 8.79 -9.32
N GLY A 104 -0.84 8.45 -8.08
CA GLY A 104 -1.72 7.80 -7.10
C GLY A 104 -2.03 6.32 -7.37
N ARG A 105 -1.38 5.68 -8.35
CA ARG A 105 -1.47 4.23 -8.60
C ARG A 105 -0.24 3.54 -8.02
N VAL A 106 -0.35 2.23 -7.83
CA VAL A 106 0.76 1.36 -7.40
C VAL A 106 0.89 0.17 -8.34
N ILE A 107 2.12 -0.31 -8.53
CA ILE A 107 2.39 -1.47 -9.37
C ILE A 107 1.97 -2.74 -8.64
N ARG A 108 1.21 -3.59 -9.35
CA ARG A 108 0.89 -4.94 -8.89
C ARG A 108 1.52 -5.98 -9.80
N VAL A 109 2.54 -6.67 -9.31
CA VAL A 109 3.17 -7.79 -10.00
C VAL A 109 2.23 -9.00 -9.97
N VAL A 110 1.56 -9.25 -11.08
CA VAL A 110 0.66 -10.41 -11.25
C VAL A 110 1.49 -11.67 -11.57
N TYR A 111 2.52 -11.49 -12.39
CA TYR A 111 3.37 -12.56 -12.91
C TYR A 111 4.80 -12.05 -13.15
N ALA A 112 5.78 -12.90 -12.88
CA ALA A 112 7.20 -12.63 -13.16
C ALA A 112 7.92 -13.96 -13.40
N ILE A 113 8.82 -13.96 -14.38
CA ILE A 113 9.74 -15.06 -14.70
C ILE A 113 11.13 -14.45 -14.76
N TYR A 114 12.08 -15.12 -14.13
CA TYR A 114 13.49 -14.92 -14.42
C TYR A 114 14.03 -16.21 -15.06
N GLY A 115 14.79 -16.07 -16.15
CA GLY A 115 15.24 -17.18 -16.99
C GLY A 115 14.89 -16.93 -18.47
N ARG A 116 14.76 -18.01 -19.25
CA ARG A 116 14.54 -17.95 -20.69
C ARG A 116 13.51 -18.99 -21.12
N ARG A 117 12.42 -18.52 -21.73
CA ARG A 117 11.33 -19.34 -22.29
C ARG A 117 11.14 -19.21 -23.80
N ASN A 118 11.90 -18.34 -24.44
CA ASN A 118 11.83 -18.05 -25.86
C ASN A 118 13.26 -17.82 -26.38
N ARG A 119 13.59 -18.44 -27.52
CA ARG A 119 14.92 -18.37 -28.13
C ARG A 119 15.25 -17.01 -28.77
N HIS A 120 14.24 -16.20 -29.08
CA HIS A 120 14.40 -14.91 -29.77
C HIS A 120 14.51 -13.72 -28.80
N VAL A 121 13.88 -13.82 -27.63
CA VAL A 121 13.93 -12.77 -26.61
C VAL A 121 15.35 -12.69 -26.05
N CYS A 122 15.99 -11.52 -26.05
CA CYS A 122 17.37 -11.35 -25.56
C CYS A 122 18.40 -12.27 -26.27
N ALA A 123 18.28 -12.43 -27.59
CA ALA A 123 19.07 -13.38 -28.38
C ALA A 123 20.25 -12.77 -29.15
N LYS A 124 20.39 -11.43 -29.15
CA LYS A 124 21.34 -10.71 -30.01
C LYS A 124 22.76 -11.28 -29.88
N ASN A 125 23.23 -11.95 -30.94
CA ASN A 125 24.53 -12.61 -31.08
C ASN A 125 24.86 -13.65 -29.98
N LYS A 126 23.85 -14.33 -29.42
CA LYS A 126 24.04 -15.36 -28.38
C LYS A 126 23.60 -16.74 -28.87
N SER A 127 24.48 -17.73 -28.72
CA SER A 127 24.10 -19.15 -28.88
C SER A 127 23.23 -19.59 -27.71
N ILE A 128 21.95 -19.86 -27.98
CA ILE A 128 20.97 -20.21 -26.95
C ILE A 128 20.94 -21.73 -26.76
N LYS A 129 21.44 -22.19 -25.60
CA LYS A 129 21.49 -23.61 -25.25
C LYS A 129 20.15 -24.15 -24.72
N THR A 130 19.37 -23.34 -24.00
CA THR A 130 18.12 -23.81 -23.36
C THR A 130 17.03 -22.75 -23.37
N THR A 131 15.78 -23.20 -23.44
CA THR A 131 14.56 -22.38 -23.38
C THR A 131 13.61 -22.82 -22.27
N ASN A 132 14.05 -23.68 -21.35
CA ASN A 132 13.24 -24.15 -20.21
C ASN A 132 13.74 -23.61 -18.87
N CYS A 133 14.66 -22.64 -18.89
CA CYS A 133 15.21 -22.06 -17.68
C CYS A 133 14.19 -21.14 -17.00
N ARG A 134 13.84 -21.45 -15.75
CA ARG A 134 12.95 -20.63 -14.92
C ARG A 134 13.31 -20.73 -13.44
N ALA A 135 13.51 -19.58 -12.80
CA ALA A 135 13.61 -19.49 -11.35
C ALA A 135 12.22 -19.59 -10.68
N ARG A 136 12.07 -20.49 -9.69
CA ARG A 136 10.82 -20.69 -8.94
C ARG A 136 10.41 -19.47 -8.12
N ASN A 137 11.38 -18.78 -7.50
CA ASN A 137 11.13 -17.65 -6.58
C ASN A 137 11.04 -16.28 -7.27
N SER A 138 11.13 -16.22 -8.60
CA SER A 138 11.14 -14.98 -9.37
C SER A 138 9.96 -14.05 -9.06
N LYS A 139 8.75 -14.59 -8.92
CA LYS A 139 7.56 -13.80 -8.55
C LYS A 139 7.66 -13.21 -7.14
N LYS A 140 8.12 -13.99 -6.15
CA LYS A 140 8.24 -13.53 -4.76
C LYS A 140 9.24 -12.38 -4.66
N ILE A 141 10.39 -12.51 -5.33
CA ILE A 141 11.43 -11.49 -5.36
C ILE A 141 10.90 -10.22 -6.05
N ALA A 142 10.30 -10.34 -7.24
CA ALA A 142 9.76 -9.19 -7.96
C ALA A 142 8.66 -8.46 -7.18
N VAL A 143 7.78 -9.20 -6.49
CA VAL A 143 6.77 -8.62 -5.59
C VAL A 143 7.44 -7.84 -4.46
N LYS A 144 8.42 -8.46 -3.78
CA LYS A 144 9.15 -7.82 -2.68
C LYS A 144 9.81 -6.52 -3.14
N THR A 145 10.63 -6.59 -4.18
CA THR A 145 11.40 -5.45 -4.68
C THR A 145 10.50 -4.31 -5.20
N CYS A 146 9.48 -4.62 -5.99
CA CYS A 146 8.66 -3.57 -6.62
C CYS A 146 7.57 -2.98 -5.70
N MET A 147 7.17 -3.69 -4.64
CA MET A 147 6.11 -3.22 -3.73
C MET A 147 6.63 -2.69 -2.39
N GLU A 148 7.78 -3.17 -1.90
CA GLU A 148 8.31 -2.76 -0.59
C GLU A 148 9.33 -1.62 -0.68
N ASN A 149 9.99 -1.44 -1.83
CA ASN A 149 10.99 -0.37 -2.06
C ASN A 149 10.49 0.74 -3.00
N ALA A 150 9.17 0.89 -3.19
CA ALA A 150 8.64 1.97 -4.01
C ALA A 150 8.99 3.33 -3.35
N PRO A 151 9.69 4.25 -4.05
CA PRO A 151 9.91 5.59 -3.54
C PRO A 151 8.55 6.22 -3.24
N VAL A 152 8.42 6.76 -2.02
CA VAL A 152 7.29 7.60 -1.65
C VAL A 152 7.66 8.99 -2.15
N ASP A 153 7.26 9.30 -3.39
CA ASP A 153 7.23 10.69 -3.87
C ASP A 153 6.19 11.50 -3.10
#